data_AF-A0A6G2QVC7-F1
#
_entry.id   AF-A0A6G2QVC7-F1
#
_cell.length_a   1.000
_cell.length_b   1.000
_cell.length_c   1.000
_cell.angle_alpha   90.00
_cell.angle_beta   90.00
_cell.angle_gamma   90.00
#
_symmetry.space_group_name_H-M   'P 1'
#
loop_
_entity.id
_entity.type
_entity.pdbx_description
1 polymer ?
#
loop_
_entity_poly.entity_id
_entity_poly.type
_entity_poly.pdbx_seq_one_letter_code
_entity_poly.pdbx_strand_id
1 'polypeptide(L)'
;MRAAVRQVADGTYLVHGPSTNWVILTEGDAVTLIDTGYPGDRERLLDSLAQVGSSPEAVTAVLITHAHNDHLGSAQYLRAAHGTPVLTHEAEVPHARRDFLHQVSVGRVLRNAWRPGVAPWAVHALRAGGTADVAVGTPGPFPAPGP
;
A
#
# COMPACT_ATOMS: atom_id res chain seq x y z
N MET A 1 14.99 -2.99 -9.79
CA MET A 1 15.06 -4.27 -9.04
C MET A 1 13.64 -4.81 -8.92
N ARG A 2 13.39 -6.07 -9.29
CA ARG A 2 12.07 -6.70 -9.13
C ARG A 2 11.69 -6.79 -7.65
N ALA A 3 10.39 -6.80 -7.36
CA ALA A 3 9.90 -7.08 -6.01
C ALA A 3 10.21 -8.53 -5.63
N ALA A 4 10.67 -8.78 -4.40
CA ALA A 4 10.93 -10.14 -3.93
C ALA A 4 9.61 -10.76 -3.45
N VAL A 5 9.05 -11.65 -4.27
CA VAL A 5 7.80 -12.37 -3.97
C VAL A 5 8.14 -13.71 -3.32
N ARG A 6 7.54 -13.98 -2.16
CA ARG A 6 7.67 -15.25 -1.44
C ARG A 6 6.29 -15.84 -1.17
N GLN A 7 6.03 -17.04 -1.67
CA GLN A 7 4.86 -17.79 -1.25
C GLN A 7 5.04 -18.26 0.20
N VAL A 8 4.05 -17.96 1.05
CA VAL A 8 4.08 -18.28 2.50
C VAL A 8 3.02 -19.31 2.89
N ALA A 9 1.97 -19.45 2.08
CA ALA A 9 0.97 -20.50 2.15
C ALA A 9 0.32 -20.67 0.76
N ASP A 10 -0.58 -21.64 0.61
CA ASP A 10 -1.36 -21.80 -0.62
C ASP A 10 -2.13 -20.52 -0.92
N GLY A 11 -1.97 -20.03 -2.15
CA GLY A 11 -2.54 -18.78 -2.62
C GLY A 11 -2.15 -17.52 -1.84
N THR A 12 -1.11 -17.57 -1.01
CA THR A 12 -0.69 -16.44 -0.16
C THR A 12 0.75 -16.08 -0.42
N TYR A 13 1.00 -14.84 -0.84
CA TYR A 13 2.32 -14.36 -1.21
C TYR A 13 2.66 -13.09 -0.45
N LEU A 14 3.79 -13.11 0.25
CA LEU A 14 4.39 -11.93 0.85
C LEU A 14 5.32 -11.27 -0.16
N VAL A 15 5.13 -9.97 -0.39
CA VAL A 15 5.99 -9.17 -1.24
C VAL A 15 6.80 -8.21 -0.38
N HIS A 16 8.12 -8.37 -0.44
CA HIS A 16 9.03 -7.44 0.22
C HIS A 16 9.28 -6.22 -0.66
N GLY A 17 8.62 -5.13 -0.31
CA GLY A 17 8.89 -3.80 -0.88
C GLY A 17 10.11 -3.13 -0.23
N PRO A 18 10.55 -1.98 -0.77
CA PRO A 18 11.75 -1.31 -0.27
C PRO A 18 11.65 -0.79 1.18
N SER A 19 10.44 -0.43 1.62
CA SER A 19 10.18 0.08 2.99
C SER A 19 8.97 -0.57 3.64
N THR A 20 7.99 -0.99 2.83
CA THR A 20 6.72 -1.55 3.30
C THR A 20 6.44 -2.82 2.50
N ASN A 21 5.89 -3.83 3.18
CA ASN A 21 5.47 -5.07 2.52
C ASN A 21 4.01 -4.93 2.05
N TRP A 22 3.65 -5.71 1.06
CA TRP A 22 2.24 -5.99 0.74
C TRP A 22 2.03 -7.50 0.60
N VAL A 23 0.78 -7.92 0.68
CA VAL A 23 0.39 -9.32 0.54
C VAL A 23 -0.54 -9.48 -0.64
N ILE A 24 -0.34 -10.55 -1.40
CA ILE A 24 -1.23 -10.98 -2.47
C ILE A 24 -1.91 -12.26 -2.00
N LEU A 25 -3.24 -12.23 -1.95
CA LEU A 25 -4.10 -13.38 -1.70
C LEU A 25 -4.77 -13.77 -3.01
N THR A 26 -4.68 -15.03 -3.41
CA THR A 26 -5.30 -15.57 -4.63
C THR A 26 -6.32 -16.63 -4.26
N GLU A 27 -7.53 -16.52 -4.81
CA GLU A 27 -8.60 -17.51 -4.71
C GLU A 27 -9.17 -17.77 -6.11
N GLY A 28 -8.71 -18.85 -6.76
CA GLY A 28 -8.95 -19.06 -8.19
C GLY A 28 -8.34 -17.91 -9.00
N ASP A 29 -9.16 -17.25 -9.83
CA ASP A 29 -8.76 -16.10 -10.63
C ASP A 29 -8.85 -14.76 -9.87
N ALA A 30 -9.42 -14.74 -8.66
CA ALA A 30 -9.61 -13.52 -7.88
C ALA A 30 -8.38 -13.20 -7.02
N VAL A 31 -8.05 -11.90 -6.93
CA VAL A 31 -6.96 -11.41 -6.09
C VAL A 31 -7.44 -10.37 -5.08
N THR A 32 -7.02 -10.53 -3.83
CA THR A 32 -7.09 -9.48 -2.82
C THR A 32 -5.69 -9.01 -2.47
N LEU A 33 -5.47 -7.69 -2.49
CA LEU A 33 -4.23 -7.07 -2.03
C LEU A 33 -4.37 -6.57 -0.60
N ILE A 34 -3.33 -6.73 0.22
CA ILE A 34 -3.19 -6.06 1.51
C ILE A 34 -2.03 -5.07 1.41
N ASP A 35 -2.34 -3.78 1.55
CA ASP A 35 -1.47 -2.64 1.27
C ASP A 35 -0.94 -2.60 -0.17
N THR A 36 -0.32 -1.47 -0.53
CA THR A 36 0.07 -1.14 -1.90
C THR A 36 1.39 -0.36 -2.04
N GLY A 37 2.17 -0.28 -0.95
CA GLY A 37 3.46 0.41 -0.94
C GLY A 37 3.36 1.94 -1.07
N TYR A 38 4.48 2.58 -1.35
CA TYR A 38 4.53 4.00 -1.72
C TYR A 38 4.04 4.23 -3.16
N PRO A 39 3.70 5.48 -3.55
CA PRO A 39 3.37 5.81 -4.95
C PRO A 39 4.43 5.37 -5.96
N GLY A 40 5.71 5.49 -5.60
CA GLY A 40 6.85 5.06 -6.41
C GLY A 40 7.01 3.54 -6.50
N ASP A 41 6.26 2.75 -5.73
CA ASP A 41 6.28 1.29 -5.76
C ASP A 41 5.26 0.67 -6.73
N ARG A 42 4.45 1.49 -7.43
CA ARG A 42 3.40 0.99 -8.33
C ARG A 42 3.87 -0.09 -9.31
N GLU A 43 4.93 0.17 -10.07
CA GLU A 43 5.46 -0.80 -11.01
C GLU A 43 5.91 -2.10 -10.32
N ARG A 44 6.43 -2.01 -9.09
CA ARG A 44 6.83 -3.17 -8.30
C ARG A 44 5.62 -4.00 -7.86
N LEU A 45 4.53 -3.32 -7.53
CA LEU A 45 3.27 -3.97 -7.18
C LEU A 45 2.70 -4.69 -8.41
N LEU A 46 2.66 -4.04 -9.57
CA LEU A 46 2.21 -4.65 -10.82
C LEU A 46 3.09 -5.84 -11.24
N ASP A 47 4.42 -5.68 -11.16
CA ASP A 47 5.38 -6.77 -11.38
C ASP A 47 5.17 -7.94 -10.41
N SER A 48 4.76 -7.67 -9.16
CA SER A 48 4.51 -8.71 -8.17
C SER A 48 3.23 -9.52 -8.47
N LEU A 49 2.19 -8.87 -8.99
CA LEU A 49 0.98 -9.55 -9.49
C LEU A 49 1.32 -10.45 -10.68
N ALA A 50 2.10 -9.94 -11.63
CA ALA A 50 2.52 -10.72 -12.79
C ALA A 50 3.38 -11.93 -12.40
N GLN A 51 4.24 -11.80 -11.38
CA GLN A 51 5.07 -12.90 -10.88
C GLN A 51 4.27 -14.06 -10.27
N VAL A 52 3.07 -13.80 -9.73
CA VAL A 52 2.18 -14.85 -9.22
C VAL A 52 1.15 -15.32 -10.25
N GLY A 53 1.35 -14.95 -11.53
CA GLY A 53 0.45 -15.33 -12.62
C GLY A 53 -0.88 -14.58 -12.64
N SER A 54 -0.95 -13.41 -11.99
CA SER A 54 -2.15 -12.57 -11.93
C SER A 54 -1.96 -11.23 -12.65
N SER A 55 -2.98 -10.39 -12.62
CA SER A 55 -3.00 -9.06 -13.25
C SER A 55 -3.75 -8.06 -12.36
N PRO A 56 -3.54 -6.74 -12.55
CA PRO A 56 -4.30 -5.74 -11.80
C PRO A 56 -5.82 -5.82 -12.03
N GLU A 57 -6.30 -6.32 -13.17
CA GLU A 57 -7.72 -6.54 -13.45
C GLU A 57 -8.34 -7.66 -12.61
N ALA A 58 -7.54 -8.63 -12.17
CA ALA A 58 -7.97 -9.70 -11.27
C ALA A 58 -8.13 -9.24 -9.82
N VAL A 59 -7.67 -8.03 -9.47
CA VAL A 59 -7.75 -7.50 -8.11
C VAL A 59 -9.18 -7.06 -7.80
N THR A 60 -9.86 -7.87 -7.01
CA THR A 60 -11.25 -7.66 -6.60
C THR A 60 -11.38 -6.73 -5.39
N ALA A 61 -10.33 -6.58 -4.59
CA ALA A 61 -10.27 -5.63 -3.49
C ALA A 61 -8.83 -5.27 -3.08
N VAL A 62 -8.65 -4.07 -2.56
CA VAL A 62 -7.46 -3.63 -1.81
C VAL A 62 -7.87 -3.38 -0.37
N LEU A 63 -7.23 -4.07 0.57
CA LEU A 63 -7.38 -3.85 2.00
C LEU A 63 -6.20 -3.02 2.49
N ILE A 64 -6.46 -1.91 3.18
CA ILE A 64 -5.41 -1.05 3.74
C ILE A 64 -5.32 -1.30 5.24
N THR A 65 -4.12 -1.54 5.74
CA THR A 65 -3.87 -1.76 7.17
C THR A 65 -4.02 -0.46 7.96
N HIS A 66 -3.44 0.62 7.44
CA HIS A 66 -3.58 1.98 7.96
C HIS A 66 -3.19 3.01 6.89
N ALA A 67 -3.69 4.25 6.99
CA ALA A 67 -3.67 5.18 5.88
C ALA A 67 -2.43 6.09 5.77
N HIS A 68 -1.23 5.56 6.02
CA HIS A 68 0.03 6.26 5.71
C HIS A 68 0.46 6.09 4.24
N ASN A 69 1.26 7.05 3.73
CA ASN A 69 1.61 7.11 2.29
C ASN A 69 2.30 5.86 1.74
N ASP A 70 2.96 5.10 2.60
CA ASP A 70 3.69 3.89 2.30
C ASP A 70 2.82 2.63 2.26
N HIS A 71 1.52 2.74 2.56
CA HIS A 71 0.58 1.63 2.54
C HIS A 71 -0.50 1.77 1.45
N LEU A 72 -0.93 2.98 1.10
CA LEU A 72 -1.99 3.19 0.10
C LEU A 72 -1.52 3.82 -1.22
N GLY A 73 -0.21 3.84 -1.49
CA GLY A 73 0.39 4.57 -2.60
C GLY A 73 -0.11 4.18 -3.99
N SER A 74 -0.58 2.95 -4.19
CA SER A 74 -1.21 2.52 -5.46
C SER A 74 -2.71 2.27 -5.35
N ALA A 75 -3.31 2.44 -4.18
CA ALA A 75 -4.74 2.16 -3.95
C ALA A 75 -5.65 3.03 -4.83
N GLN A 76 -5.40 4.33 -4.90
CA GLN A 76 -6.19 5.24 -5.74
C GLN A 76 -6.02 4.94 -7.24
N TYR A 77 -4.82 4.50 -7.66
CA TYR A 77 -4.58 4.08 -9.04
C TYR A 77 -5.42 2.84 -9.39
N LEU A 78 -5.39 1.80 -8.54
CA LEU A 78 -6.16 0.57 -8.77
C LEU A 78 -7.67 0.86 -8.82
N ARG A 79 -8.16 1.70 -7.91
CA ARG A 79 -9.56 2.17 -7.91
C ARG A 79 -9.92 2.89 -9.20
N ALA A 80 -9.11 3.86 -9.62
CA ALA A 80 -9.44 4.71 -10.76
C ALA A 80 -9.30 3.97 -12.11
N ALA A 81 -8.31 3.09 -12.24
CA ALA A 81 -8.02 2.38 -13.48
C ALA A 81 -8.85 1.09 -13.65
N HIS A 82 -9.14 0.38 -12.55
CA HIS A 82 -9.77 -0.95 -12.59
C HIS A 82 -11.09 -1.05 -11.83
N GLY A 83 -11.55 0.05 -11.20
CA GLY A 83 -12.76 0.02 -10.39
C GLY A 83 -12.62 -0.76 -9.08
N THR A 84 -11.40 -1.14 -8.70
CA THR A 84 -11.12 -1.95 -7.51
C THR A 84 -11.56 -1.21 -6.23
N PRO A 85 -12.42 -1.83 -5.38
CA PRO A 85 -12.78 -1.25 -4.10
C PRO A 85 -11.57 -1.20 -3.16
N VAL A 86 -11.43 -0.08 -2.45
CA VAL A 86 -10.42 0.12 -1.40
C VAL A 86 -11.13 0.13 -0.06
N LEU A 87 -10.78 -0.84 0.79
CA LEU A 87 -11.41 -1.07 2.08
C LEU A 87 -10.39 -0.88 3.20
N THR A 88 -10.82 -0.30 4.31
CA THR A 88 -9.99 -0.08 5.50
C THR A 88 -10.86 -0.12 6.75
N HIS A 89 -10.25 -0.09 7.93
CA HIS A 89 -11.01 0.08 9.17
C HIS A 89 -11.78 1.42 9.14
N GLU A 90 -13.00 1.46 9.69
CA GLU A 90 -13.84 2.67 9.65
C GLU A 90 -13.15 3.95 10.16
N ALA A 91 -12.33 3.81 11.22
CA ALA A 91 -11.55 4.90 11.79
C ALA A 91 -10.45 5.44 10.85
N GLU A 92 -9.98 4.63 9.91
CA GLU A 92 -8.97 5.01 8.91
C GLU A 92 -9.60 5.59 7.63
N VAL A 93 -10.93 5.48 7.44
CA VAL A 93 -11.61 6.02 6.25
C VAL A 93 -11.37 7.53 6.07
N PRO A 94 -11.52 8.39 7.09
CA PRO A 94 -11.24 9.82 6.91
C PRO A 94 -9.76 10.11 6.66
N HIS A 95 -8.86 9.29 7.22
CA HIS A 95 -7.43 9.41 6.99
C HIS A 95 -7.04 9.03 5.56
N ALA A 96 -7.63 7.96 5.02
CA ALA A 96 -7.45 7.54 3.63
C ALA A 96 -7.97 8.57 2.62
N ARG A 97 -9.04 9.31 2.98
CA ARG A 97 -9.56 10.45 2.19
C ARG A 97 -8.74 11.72 2.33
N ARG A 98 -7.84 11.78 3.32
CA ARG A 98 -7.08 12.97 3.70
C ARG A 98 -7.92 14.08 4.30
N ASP A 99 -9.01 13.72 4.98
CA ASP A 99 -9.77 14.64 5.82
C ASP A 99 -8.91 15.15 7.00
N PHE A 100 -7.94 14.33 7.42
CA PHE A 100 -6.80 14.72 8.24
C PHE A 100 -5.54 13.95 7.79
N LEU A 101 -4.37 14.40 8.24
CA LEU A 101 -3.10 13.72 7.98
C LEU A 101 -2.38 13.42 9.29
N HIS A 102 -2.31 12.15 9.66
CA HIS A 102 -1.45 11.70 10.73
C HIS A 102 -0.18 11.12 10.10
N GLN A 103 0.90 11.89 10.07
CA GLN A 103 2.20 11.43 9.58
C GLN A 103 3.35 12.01 10.40
N VAL A 104 4.53 11.44 10.21
CA VAL A 104 5.77 11.98 10.77
C VAL A 104 6.00 13.39 10.22
N SER A 105 6.09 14.37 11.12
CA SER A 105 6.36 15.75 10.74
C SER A 105 7.83 15.95 10.35
N VAL A 106 8.11 16.90 9.46
CA VAL A 106 9.47 17.28 9.06
C VAL A 106 10.34 17.61 10.27
N GLY A 107 9.81 18.35 11.25
CA GLY A 107 10.52 18.66 12.49
C GLY A 107 10.88 17.42 13.33
N ARG A 108 10.06 16.36 13.29
CA ARG A 108 10.36 15.07 13.94
C ARG A 108 11.43 14.29 13.18
N VAL A 109 11.43 14.35 11.84
CA VAL A 109 12.49 13.76 11.00
C VAL A 109 13.84 14.43 11.32
N LEU A 110 13.92 15.77 11.26
CA LEU A 110 15.16 16.52 11.51
C LEU A 110 15.73 16.25 12.90
N ARG A 111 14.88 16.22 13.94
CA ARG A 111 15.28 15.94 15.32
C ARG A 111 15.92 14.56 15.49
N ASN A 112 15.54 13.60 14.66
CA ASN A 112 16.04 12.23 14.71
C ASN A 112 17.08 11.93 13.62
N ALA A 113 17.51 12.92 12.83
CA ALA A 113 18.43 12.71 11.70
C ALA A 113 19.80 12.14 12.10
N TRP A 114 20.20 12.31 13.37
CA TRP A 114 21.42 11.72 13.93
C TRP A 114 21.36 10.18 14.05
N ARG A 115 20.16 9.57 14.00
CA ARG A 115 20.01 8.12 14.05
C ARG A 115 20.35 7.54 12.67
N PRO A 116 21.19 6.49 12.60
CA PRO A 116 21.80 6.04 11.34
C PRO A 116 20.80 5.61 10.25
N GLY A 117 19.61 5.12 10.64
CA GLY A 117 18.57 4.71 9.69
C GLY A 117 17.68 5.84 9.17
N VAL A 118 17.66 7.01 9.80
CA VAL A 118 16.65 8.05 9.51
C VAL A 118 16.96 8.80 8.22
N ALA A 119 18.21 9.23 8.02
CA ALA A 119 18.61 9.92 6.80
C ALA A 119 18.40 9.08 5.52
N PRO A 120 18.87 7.81 5.44
CA PRO A 120 18.64 6.99 4.25
C PRO A 120 17.15 6.70 4.02
N TRP A 121 16.39 6.42 5.09
CA TRP A 121 14.94 6.24 5.00
C TRP A 121 14.24 7.51 4.49
N ALA A 122 14.58 8.70 4.99
CA ALA A 122 13.96 9.95 4.58
C ALA A 122 14.22 10.25 3.10
N VAL A 123 15.46 10.02 2.63
CA VAL A 123 15.81 10.15 1.20
C VAL A 123 15.00 9.17 0.35
N HIS A 124 14.86 7.92 0.81
CA HIS A 124 14.05 6.93 0.10
C HIS A 124 12.56 7.32 0.07
N ALA A 125 11.98 7.69 1.22
CA ALA A 125 10.58 8.10 1.33
C ALA A 125 10.27 9.27 0.39
N LEU A 126 11.13 10.29 0.32
CA LEU A 126 10.98 11.39 -0.64
C LEU A 126 11.01 10.90 -2.09
N ARG A 127 11.99 10.07 -2.47
CA ARG A 127 12.11 9.52 -3.82
C ARG A 127 10.94 8.62 -4.21
N ALA A 128 10.35 7.93 -3.24
CA ALA A 128 9.20 7.07 -3.42
C ALA A 128 7.86 7.84 -3.46
N GLY A 129 7.88 9.17 -3.36
CA GLY A 129 6.67 9.99 -3.37
C GLY A 129 5.97 10.06 -2.02
N GLY A 130 6.70 9.91 -0.92
CA GLY A 130 6.19 9.99 0.46
C GLY A 130 5.59 11.35 0.83
N THR A 131 5.71 12.38 -0.01
CA THR A 131 5.02 13.68 0.14
C THR A 131 3.92 13.91 -0.89
N ALA A 132 3.65 12.93 -1.77
CA ALA A 132 2.58 13.03 -2.74
C ALA A 132 1.21 12.99 -2.05
N ASP A 133 0.23 13.63 -2.68
CA ASP A 133 -1.16 13.42 -2.33
C ASP A 133 -1.59 12.05 -2.85
N VAL A 134 -2.01 11.19 -1.91
CA VAL A 134 -2.44 9.82 -2.18
C VAL A 134 -3.87 9.61 -1.68
N ALA A 135 -4.66 10.68 -1.55
CA ALA A 135 -6.06 10.57 -1.17
C ALA A 135 -6.80 9.53 -2.02
N VAL A 136 -7.52 8.65 -1.34
CA VAL A 136 -8.42 7.70 -1.99
C VAL A 136 -9.79 8.36 -2.11
N GLY A 137 -10.36 8.38 -3.31
CA GLY A 137 -11.58 9.15 -3.57
C GLY A 137 -12.83 8.62 -2.86
N THR A 138 -12.99 7.29 -2.80
CA THR A 138 -14.13 6.64 -2.10
C THR A 138 -13.72 5.37 -1.36
N PRO A 139 -12.83 5.46 -0.35
CA PRO A 139 -12.54 4.32 0.51
C PRO A 139 -13.81 3.99 1.30
N GLY A 140 -14.05 2.69 1.48
CA GLY A 140 -15.13 2.14 2.28
C GLY A 140 -14.61 1.49 3.57
N PRO A 141 -15.45 1.37 4.61
CA PRO A 141 -15.15 0.48 5.72
C PRO A 141 -15.18 -0.97 5.24
N PHE A 142 -14.57 -1.89 5.99
CA PHE A 142 -14.83 -3.31 5.81
C PHE A 142 -16.35 -3.60 5.93
N PRO A 143 -16.88 -4.56 5.14
CA PRO A 143 -18.33 -4.80 5.06
C PRO A 143 -18.93 -5.39 6.34
N ALA A 144 -18.10 -5.98 7.20
CA ALA A 144 -18.48 -6.53 8.49
C ALA A 144 -17.35 -6.30 9.51
N PRO A 145 -17.69 -6.23 10.81
CA PRO A 145 -16.67 -6.28 11.86
C PRO A 145 -15.89 -7.61 11.78
N GLY A 146 -14.60 -7.55 12.14
CA GLY A 146 -13.78 -8.74 12.28
C GLY A 146 -14.26 -9.65 13.42
N PRO A 147 -13.79 -10.91 13.45
CA PRO A 147 -14.12 -11.88 14.50
C PRO A 147 -13.61 -11.48 15.89
#